data_AF-A0A194AKE2-F1
#
_entry.id   AF-A0A194AKE2-F1
#
_cell.length_a   1.000
_cell.length_b   1.000
_cell.length_c   1.000
_cell.angle_alpha   90.00
_cell.angle_beta   90.00
_cell.angle_gamma   90.00
#
_symmetry.space_group_name_H-M   'P 1'
#
loop_
_entity.id
_entity.type
_entity.pdbx_description
1 polymer ?
#
loop_
_entity_poly.entity_id
_entity_poly.type
_entity_poly.pdbx_seq_one_letter_code
_entity_poly.pdbx_strand_id
1 'polypeptide(L)'
;MESPSETMSYAQSIAADIFAMISTSREQGLDLDAGFQNQAFSNQVMAIRYLFFPKKELLHMGLFPRDMKQRFKTSNILSIVEQNGKAISVNLLCTLHCSFADIESAKDIEAHLHAKELDKFADAVRSVLSKDLQEAAASATSTN
;
A
#
# COMPACT_ATOMS: atom_id res chain seq x y z
N MET A 1 0.07 -36.80 -11.15
CA MET A 1 0.81 -35.55 -11.42
C MET A 1 0.15 -34.49 -10.58
N GLU A 2 0.61 -34.31 -9.35
CA GLU A 2 0.14 -33.23 -8.48
C GLU A 2 0.84 -31.95 -8.90
N SER A 3 0.05 -30.93 -9.22
CA SER A 3 0.52 -29.59 -9.58
C SER A 3 1.37 -29.02 -8.45
N PRO A 4 2.52 -28.36 -8.73
CA PRO A 4 3.16 -27.56 -7.70
C PRO A 4 2.21 -26.40 -7.38
N SER A 5 1.68 -26.35 -6.16
CA SER A 5 1.00 -25.16 -5.65
C SER A 5 2.04 -24.06 -5.56
N GLU A 6 2.13 -23.20 -6.59
CA GLU A 6 2.97 -22.01 -6.54
C GLU A 6 2.52 -21.17 -5.34
N THR A 7 3.31 -21.20 -4.28
CA THR A 7 3.12 -20.33 -3.13
C THR A 7 3.50 -18.94 -3.61
N MET A 8 2.52 -18.10 -3.95
CA MET A 8 2.76 -16.72 -4.35
C MET A 8 3.63 -16.03 -3.28
N SER A 9 4.71 -15.40 -3.72
CA SER A 9 5.55 -14.59 -2.83
C SER A 9 4.75 -13.39 -2.30
N TYR A 10 5.18 -12.83 -1.17
CA TYR A 10 4.53 -11.64 -0.61
C TYR A 10 4.53 -10.46 -1.59
N ALA A 11 5.61 -10.27 -2.35
CA ALA A 11 5.70 -9.23 -3.38
C ALA A 11 4.68 -9.46 -4.51
N GLN A 12 4.50 -10.70 -4.96
CA GLN A 12 3.51 -11.06 -5.98
C GLN A 12 2.08 -10.80 -5.51
N SER A 13 1.77 -11.17 -4.26
CA SER A 13 0.44 -10.89 -3.67
C SER A 13 0.17 -9.39 -3.63
N ILE A 14 1.13 -8.60 -3.15
CA ILE A 14 0.96 -7.13 -3.06
C ILE A 14 0.87 -6.50 -4.44
N ALA A 15 1.66 -6.96 -5.42
CA ALA A 15 1.57 -6.48 -6.79
C ALA A 15 0.20 -6.80 -7.41
N ALA A 16 -0.35 -7.99 -7.17
CA ALA A 16 -1.67 -8.39 -7.63
C ALA A 16 -2.79 -7.53 -7.00
N ASP A 17 -2.73 -7.29 -5.69
CA ASP A 17 -3.70 -6.44 -4.99
C ASP A 17 -3.68 -5.00 -5.51
N ILE A 18 -2.47 -4.43 -5.67
CA ILE A 18 -2.29 -3.09 -6.22
C ILE A 18 -2.84 -3.00 -7.65
N PHE A 19 -2.56 -4.00 -8.48
CA PHE A 19 -3.09 -4.05 -9.85
C PHE A 19 -4.62 -4.14 -9.88
N ALA A 20 -5.20 -4.94 -8.98
CA ALA A 20 -6.65 -5.05 -8.84
C ALA A 20 -7.27 -3.71 -8.43
N MET A 21 -6.63 -2.95 -7.52
CA MET A 21 -7.09 -1.61 -7.14
C MET A 21 -7.07 -0.64 -8.32
N ILE A 22 -5.98 -0.61 -9.09
CA ILE A 22 -5.87 0.23 -10.29
C ILE A 22 -6.94 -0.15 -11.32
N SER A 23 -7.11 -1.45 -11.57
CA SER A 23 -8.08 -1.96 -12.55
C SER A 23 -9.51 -1.62 -12.14
N THR A 24 -9.86 -1.83 -10.87
CA THR A 24 -11.18 -1.48 -10.33
C THR A 24 -11.45 0.02 -10.42
N SER A 25 -10.46 0.86 -10.07
CA SER A 25 -10.59 2.31 -10.20
C SER A 25 -10.75 2.75 -11.66
N ARG A 26 -10.06 2.09 -12.60
CA ARG A 26 -10.21 2.31 -14.05
C ARG A 26 -11.64 2.00 -14.51
N GLU A 27 -12.17 0.85 -14.09
CA GLU A 27 -13.53 0.40 -14.42
C GLU A 27 -14.61 1.33 -13.84
N GLN A 28 -14.33 1.97 -12.71
CA GLN A 28 -15.19 2.98 -12.09
C GLN A 28 -15.14 4.35 -12.79
N GLY A 29 -14.30 4.50 -13.83
CA GLY A 29 -14.15 5.76 -14.57
C GLY A 29 -13.41 6.85 -13.79
N LEU A 30 -12.62 6.48 -12.79
CA LEU A 30 -11.75 7.43 -12.09
C LEU A 30 -10.61 7.89 -13.00
N ASP A 31 -10.29 9.18 -12.94
CA ASP A 31 -9.07 9.71 -13.54
C ASP A 31 -7.86 9.25 -12.70
N LEU A 32 -7.21 8.18 -13.15
CA LEU A 32 -6.09 7.57 -12.43
C LEU A 32 -4.87 8.50 -12.39
N ASP A 33 -4.72 9.38 -13.38
CA ASP A 33 -3.54 10.25 -13.51
C ASP A 33 -3.68 11.57 -12.74
N ALA A 34 -4.90 11.91 -12.31
CA ALA A 34 -5.12 12.92 -11.27
C ALA A 34 -4.70 12.41 -9.87
N GLY A 35 -4.50 11.10 -9.74
CA GLY A 35 -4.22 10.42 -8.48
C GLY A 35 -5.48 10.06 -7.70
N PHE A 36 -5.39 8.98 -6.95
CA PHE A 36 -6.51 8.41 -6.19
C PHE A 36 -6.02 7.70 -4.93
N GLN A 37 -6.97 7.32 -4.09
CA GLN A 37 -6.71 6.65 -2.81
C GLN A 37 -7.60 5.43 -2.71
N ASN A 38 -7.06 4.34 -2.18
CA ASN A 38 -7.82 3.14 -1.85
C ASN A 38 -7.61 2.79 -0.38
N GLN A 39 -8.69 2.54 0.35
CA GLN A 39 -8.64 2.10 1.74
C GLN A 39 -8.84 0.58 1.77
N ALA A 40 -7.75 -0.17 1.78
CA ALA A 40 -7.79 -1.63 1.75
C ALA A 40 -8.35 -2.25 3.04
N PHE A 41 -8.10 -1.59 4.18
CA PHE A 41 -8.63 -2.02 5.47
C PHE A 41 -8.89 -0.81 6.36
N SER A 42 -9.97 -0.86 7.14
CA SER A 42 -10.15 0.04 8.28
C SER A 42 -11.07 -0.59 9.31
N ASN A 43 -10.73 -0.43 10.58
CA ASN A 43 -11.61 -0.66 11.71
C ASN A 43 -11.54 0.55 12.67
N GLN A 44 -12.00 0.40 13.91
CA GLN A 44 -11.99 1.49 14.90
C GLN A 44 -10.58 1.91 15.35
N VAL A 45 -9.59 1.00 15.26
CA VAL A 45 -8.27 1.13 15.85
C VAL A 45 -7.18 1.31 14.79
N MET A 46 -7.37 0.79 13.58
CA MET A 46 -6.37 0.81 12.53
C MET A 46 -6.96 1.00 11.14
N ALA A 47 -6.15 1.57 10.25
CA ALA A 47 -6.45 1.65 8.82
C ALA A 47 -5.20 1.39 7.98
N ILE A 48 -5.40 0.76 6.83
CA ILE A 48 -4.38 0.57 5.80
C ILE A 48 -4.89 1.23 4.53
N ARG A 49 -4.17 2.25 4.07
CA ARG A 49 -4.48 3.02 2.86
C ARG A 49 -3.38 2.87 1.84
N TYR A 50 -3.75 2.86 0.58
CA TYR A 50 -2.85 2.98 -0.57
C TYR A 50 -3.12 4.31 -1.26
N LEU A 51 -2.07 5.08 -1.49
CA LEU A 51 -2.12 6.34 -2.21
C LEU A 51 -1.43 6.17 -3.56
N PHE A 52 -2.15 6.52 -4.62
CA PHE A 52 -1.69 6.43 -6.00
C PHE A 52 -1.59 7.84 -6.54
N PHE A 53 -0.38 8.39 -6.64
CA PHE A 53 -0.21 9.77 -7.10
C PHE A 53 0.87 9.90 -8.17
N PRO A 54 0.61 10.75 -9.19
CA PRO A 54 1.67 11.16 -10.10
C PRO A 54 2.70 12.01 -9.35
N LYS A 55 3.91 12.10 -9.91
CA LYS A 55 5.00 12.91 -9.34
C LYS A 55 4.56 14.33 -8.95
N LYS A 56 3.82 14.97 -9.84
CA LYS A 56 3.44 16.38 -9.74
C LYS A 56 2.62 16.63 -8.47
N GLU A 57 1.63 15.80 -8.21
CA GLU A 57 0.77 15.89 -7.03
C GLU A 57 1.56 15.68 -5.74
N LEU A 58 2.44 14.66 -5.69
CA LEU A 58 3.27 14.42 -4.50
C LEU A 58 4.24 15.58 -4.20
N LEU A 59 4.80 16.20 -5.22
CA LEU A 59 5.68 17.36 -5.04
C LEU A 59 4.90 18.59 -4.55
N HIS A 60 3.66 18.78 -5.00
CA HIS A 60 2.78 19.86 -4.56
C HIS A 60 2.35 19.73 -3.10
N MET A 61 2.13 18.51 -2.60
CA MET A 61 1.74 18.30 -1.19
C MET A 61 2.77 18.83 -0.19
N GLY A 62 4.05 18.90 -0.57
CA GLY A 62 5.10 19.47 0.28
C GLY A 62 5.50 18.63 1.51
N LEU A 63 4.75 17.57 1.83
CA LEU A 63 4.88 16.77 3.06
C LEU A 63 6.12 15.85 3.12
N PHE A 64 6.77 15.58 1.98
CA PHE A 64 7.80 14.54 1.90
C PHE A 64 9.23 15.08 2.09
N PRO A 65 10.12 14.33 2.78
CA PRO A 65 11.54 14.59 2.84
C PRO A 65 12.23 14.65 1.46
N ARG A 66 13.37 15.35 1.37
CA ARG A 66 14.07 15.60 0.09
C ARG A 66 14.56 14.32 -0.59
N ASP A 67 15.07 13.39 0.18
CA ASP A 67 15.52 12.06 -0.25
C ASP A 67 14.38 11.23 -0.84
N MET A 68 13.20 11.27 -0.22
CA MET A 68 12.00 10.61 -0.75
C MET A 68 11.53 11.28 -2.05
N LYS A 69 11.51 12.62 -2.10
CA LYS A 69 11.14 13.39 -3.31
C LYS A 69 12.01 13.05 -4.52
N GLN A 70 13.30 12.75 -4.31
CA GLN A 70 14.22 12.36 -5.39
C GLN A 70 13.89 10.98 -6.00
N ARG A 71 13.24 10.11 -5.23
CA ARG A 71 12.84 8.78 -5.69
C ARG A 71 11.57 8.80 -6.54
N PHE A 72 10.75 9.86 -6.45
CA PHE A 72 9.49 9.93 -7.18
C PHE A 72 9.68 9.88 -8.70
N LYS A 73 8.95 8.97 -9.33
CA LYS A 73 8.85 8.77 -10.78
C LYS A 73 7.47 9.22 -11.28
N THR A 74 7.14 8.92 -12.54
CA THR A 74 5.87 9.33 -13.19
C THR A 74 4.67 9.00 -12.30
N SER A 75 4.55 7.75 -11.89
CA SER A 75 3.49 7.24 -11.01
C SER A 75 4.10 6.60 -9.77
N ASN A 76 3.48 6.82 -8.61
CA ASN A 76 4.05 6.42 -7.32
C ASN A 76 2.96 5.87 -6.41
N ILE A 77 3.24 4.74 -5.77
CA ILE A 77 2.29 4.05 -4.91
C ILE A 77 2.87 4.06 -3.50
N LEU A 78 2.13 4.66 -2.58
CA LEU A 78 2.48 4.71 -1.17
C LEU A 78 1.51 3.86 -0.37
N SER A 79 1.99 3.23 0.69
CA SER A 79 1.12 2.70 1.74
C SER A 79 1.20 3.56 3.00
N ILE A 80 0.06 3.69 3.67
CA ILE A 80 -0.07 4.30 4.98
C ILE A 80 -0.69 3.26 5.91
N VAL A 81 -0.01 3.00 7.03
CA VAL A 81 -0.56 2.25 8.15
C VAL A 81 -0.86 3.23 9.27
N GLU A 82 -2.12 3.26 9.69
CA GLU A 82 -2.63 4.12 10.74
C GLU A 82 -3.00 3.30 11.97
N GLN A 83 -2.71 3.82 13.16
CA GLN A 83 -3.19 3.31 14.44
C GLN A 83 -3.77 4.48 15.24
N ASN A 84 -5.00 4.33 15.74
CA ASN A 84 -5.75 5.35 16.48
C ASN A 84 -5.79 6.71 15.76
N GLY A 85 -6.03 6.68 14.44
CA GLY A 85 -6.10 7.87 13.59
C GLY A 85 -4.75 8.55 13.31
N LYS A 86 -3.62 7.95 13.73
CA LYS A 86 -2.27 8.49 13.48
C LYS A 86 -1.52 7.58 12.51
N ALA A 87 -0.92 8.16 11.48
CA ALA A 87 -0.01 7.45 10.60
C ALA A 87 1.23 7.02 11.38
N ILE A 88 1.44 5.71 11.52
CA ILE A 88 2.62 5.13 12.18
C ILE A 88 3.69 4.71 11.17
N SER A 89 3.30 4.52 9.90
CA SER A 89 4.20 4.11 8.83
C SER A 89 3.69 4.64 7.49
N VAL A 90 4.58 5.26 6.72
CA VAL A 90 4.33 5.71 5.36
C VAL A 90 5.47 5.18 4.50
N ASN A 91 5.16 4.31 3.53
CA ASN A 91 6.17 3.62 2.74
C ASN A 91 5.93 3.87 1.25
N LEU A 92 6.98 4.26 0.52
CA LEU A 92 6.94 4.33 -0.94
C LEU A 92 7.09 2.91 -1.49
N LEU A 93 5.98 2.23 -1.77
CA LEU A 93 6.00 0.82 -2.16
C LEU A 93 6.46 0.62 -3.60
N CYS A 94 6.05 1.48 -4.53
CA CYS A 94 6.34 1.32 -5.96
C CYS A 94 6.57 2.68 -6.62
N THR A 95 7.47 2.72 -7.59
CA THR A 95 7.66 3.88 -8.47
C THR A 95 7.77 3.43 -9.92
N LEU A 96 6.96 4.01 -10.80
CA LEU A 96 6.82 3.59 -12.20
C LEU A 96 7.16 4.75 -13.14
N HIS A 97 7.71 4.41 -14.30
CA HIS A 97 8.04 5.38 -15.35
C HIS A 97 6.87 5.70 -16.29
N CYS A 98 5.79 4.91 -16.25
CA CYS A 98 4.54 5.11 -16.98
C CYS A 98 3.43 5.74 -16.12
N SER A 99 2.34 6.15 -16.75
CA SER A 99 1.11 6.61 -16.07
C SER A 99 0.38 5.44 -15.40
N PHE A 100 -0.61 5.70 -14.53
CA PHE A 100 -1.43 4.61 -13.98
C PHE A 100 -2.39 4.03 -15.02
N ALA A 101 -2.79 4.85 -16.00
CA ALA A 101 -3.61 4.40 -17.12
C ALA A 101 -2.90 3.36 -18.00
N ASP A 102 -1.57 3.46 -18.14
CA ASP A 102 -0.75 2.59 -19.00
C ASP A 102 -0.31 1.27 -18.34
N ILE A 103 -0.72 1.00 -17.09
CA ILE A 103 -0.36 -0.26 -16.41
C ILE A 103 -1.25 -1.39 -16.93
N GLU A 104 -0.63 -2.39 -17.56
CA GLU A 104 -1.35 -3.51 -18.19
C GLU A 104 -1.36 -4.77 -17.35
N SER A 105 -0.40 -4.94 -16.42
CA SER A 105 -0.30 -6.17 -15.63
C SER A 105 0.25 -5.97 -14.20
N ALA A 106 -0.03 -6.93 -13.33
CA ALA A 106 0.59 -7.00 -12.01
C ALA A 106 2.12 -7.18 -12.06
N LYS A 107 2.66 -7.76 -13.14
CA LYS A 107 4.11 -7.92 -13.32
C LYS A 107 4.82 -6.57 -13.46
N ASP A 108 4.16 -5.59 -14.07
CA ASP A 108 4.70 -4.23 -14.20
C ASP A 108 4.89 -3.59 -12.83
N ILE A 109 3.97 -3.85 -11.91
CA ILE A 109 4.07 -3.37 -10.52
C ILE A 109 5.13 -4.16 -9.75
N GLU A 110 5.11 -5.50 -9.84
CA GLU A 110 6.04 -6.39 -9.14
C GLU A 110 7.50 -6.03 -9.42
N ALA A 111 7.84 -5.79 -10.69
CA ALA A 111 9.19 -5.43 -11.11
C ALA A 111 9.70 -4.09 -10.53
N HIS A 112 8.80 -3.24 -10.05
CA HIS A 112 9.10 -1.90 -9.55
C HIS A 112 8.80 -1.73 -8.05
N LEU A 113 8.44 -2.81 -7.36
CA LEU A 113 8.28 -2.80 -5.91
C LEU A 113 9.63 -2.56 -5.21
N HIS A 114 9.61 -1.70 -4.20
CA HIS A 114 10.76 -1.46 -3.34
C HIS A 114 10.77 -2.45 -2.19
N ALA A 115 11.54 -3.54 -2.32
CA ALA A 115 11.61 -4.62 -1.31
C ALA A 115 11.80 -4.12 0.13
N LYS A 116 12.72 -3.16 0.37
CA LYS A 116 12.94 -2.61 1.72
C LYS A 116 11.73 -1.86 2.28
N GLU A 117 10.94 -1.21 1.42
CA GLU A 117 9.74 -0.48 1.85
C GLU A 117 8.57 -1.45 2.05
N LEU A 118 8.54 -2.52 1.27
CA LEU A 118 7.61 -3.64 1.42
C LEU A 118 7.82 -4.37 2.76
N ASP A 119 9.07 -4.60 3.17
CA ASP A 119 9.39 -5.21 4.46
C ASP A 119 8.95 -4.32 5.62
N LYS A 120 9.25 -3.01 5.58
CA LYS A 120 8.78 -2.05 6.59
C LYS A 120 7.26 -1.98 6.67
N PHE A 121 6.59 -2.04 5.52
CA PHE A 121 5.14 -2.08 5.46
C PHE A 121 4.60 -3.34 6.15
N ALA A 122 5.14 -4.51 5.81
CA ALA A 122 4.75 -5.78 6.42
C ALA A 122 4.96 -5.77 7.95
N ASP A 123 6.10 -5.24 8.41
CA ASP A 123 6.40 -5.12 9.83
C ASP A 123 5.46 -4.16 10.56
N ALA A 124 5.12 -3.02 9.93
CA ALA A 124 4.14 -2.10 10.48
C ALA A 124 2.76 -2.75 10.61
N VAL A 125 2.30 -3.47 9.58
CA VAL A 125 1.02 -4.21 9.61
C VAL A 125 1.03 -5.28 10.69
N ARG A 126 2.09 -6.10 10.78
CA ARG A 126 2.25 -7.12 11.83
C ARG A 126 2.22 -6.49 13.22
N SER A 127 2.91 -5.37 13.40
CA SER A 127 2.98 -4.68 14.68
C SER A 127 1.61 -4.20 15.15
N VAL A 128 0.82 -3.59 14.27
CA VAL A 128 -0.53 -3.09 14.62
C VAL A 128 -1.48 -4.24 14.89
N LEU A 129 -1.50 -5.27 14.04
CA LEU A 129 -2.33 -6.46 14.24
C LEU A 129 -2.01 -7.18 15.56
N SER A 130 -0.72 -7.28 15.91
CA SER A 130 -0.30 -7.93 17.16
C SER A 130 -0.76 -7.13 18.38
N LYS A 131 -0.70 -5.79 18.31
CA LYS A 131 -1.19 -4.93 19.39
C LYS A 131 -2.71 -4.98 19.54
N ASP A 132 -3.44 -4.91 18.43
CA ASP A 132 -4.90 -5.01 18.40
C ASP A 132 -5.38 -6.33 19.03
N LEU A 133 -4.73 -7.45 18.68
CA LEU A 133 -5.01 -8.76 19.27
C LEU A 133 -4.72 -8.82 20.78
N GLN A 134 -3.61 -8.23 21.23
CA GLN A 134 -3.25 -8.16 22.64
C GLN A 134 -4.24 -7.31 23.46
N GLU A 135 -4.66 -6.16 22.91
CA GLU A 135 -5.64 -5.27 23.53
C GLU A 135 -7.03 -5.94 23.62
N ALA A 136 -7.44 -6.65 22.58
CA ALA A 136 -8.67 -7.44 22.57
C ALA A 136 -8.64 -8.57 23.63
N ALA A 137 -7.51 -9.29 23.74
CA ALA A 137 -7.34 -10.35 24.75
C ALA A 137 -7.34 -9.80 26.19
N ALA A 138 -6.68 -8.66 26.43
CA ALA A 138 -6.66 -8.00 27.74
C ALA A 138 -8.05 -7.51 28.18
N SER A 139 -8.83 -6.98 27.24
CA SER A 139 -10.20 -6.52 27.47
C SER A 139 -11.15 -7.70 27.78
N ALA A 140 -10.97 -8.84 27.11
CA ALA A 140 -11.75 -10.05 27.37
C ALA A 140 -11.48 -10.67 28.76
N THR A 141 -10.29 -10.44 29.33
CA THR A 141 -9.90 -11.00 30.63
C THR A 141 -10.32 -10.13 31.82
N SER A 142 -10.59 -8.83 31.59
CA SER A 142 -10.94 -7.87 32.64
C SER A 142 -12.46 -7.81 32.96
N THR A 143 -13.26 -8.69 32.37
CA THR A 143 -14.73 -8.70 32.53
C THR A 143 -15.23 -9.88 33.39
N ASN A 144 -14.38 -10.48 34.22
CA ASN A 144 -14.74 -11.53 35.18
C ASN A 144 -14.42 -11.11 36.61
#